data_AF-A0A1I5EPM4-F1
#
_entry.id   AF-A0A1I5EPM4-F1
#
_cell.length_a   1.000
_cell.length_b   1.000
_cell.length_c   1.000
_cell.angle_alpha   90.00
_cell.angle_beta   90.00
_cell.angle_gamma   90.00
#
_symmetry.space_group_name_H-M   'P 1'
#
loop_
_entity.id
_entity.type
_entity.pdbx_description
1 polymer ?
#
loop_
_entity_poly.entity_id
_entity_poly.type
_entity_poly.pdbx_seq_one_letter_code
_entity_poly.pdbx_strand_id
1 'polypeptide(L)'
;MSNQRGPVLGRRILIVLLALAAAVHARLVAGTGSGAPLLAVLDGLVAIAAIAALVLVVRRADGPALLTSAIAGGVGVALFLVPGLVALTQGQSWMAWLDPWSFGALLLDAMVVRVAVFTLRKTEEGSSGGRR
;
A
#
# COMPACT_ATOMS: atom_id res chain seq x y z
N MET A 1 9.70 -14.40 28.33
CA MET A 1 10.34 -14.57 27.00
C MET A 1 9.32 -14.45 25.84
N SER A 2 8.54 -13.36 25.72
CA SER A 2 7.40 -13.30 24.76
C SER A 2 7.44 -12.18 23.70
N ASN A 3 8.41 -11.27 23.71
CA ASN A 3 8.30 -10.04 22.90
C ASN A 3 8.89 -10.08 21.48
N GLN A 4 9.61 -11.14 21.10
CA GLN A 4 10.26 -11.22 19.77
C GLN A 4 9.34 -11.70 18.63
N ARG A 5 8.14 -12.24 18.92
CA ARG A 5 7.22 -12.71 17.87
C ARG A 5 6.51 -11.57 17.11
N GLY A 6 6.36 -10.41 17.76
CA GLY A 6 5.63 -9.26 17.20
C GLY A 6 6.23 -8.68 15.91
N PRO A 7 7.53 -8.34 15.88
CA PRO A 7 8.17 -7.79 14.68
C PRO A 7 8.16 -8.76 13.48
N VAL A 8 8.35 -10.06 13.75
CA VAL A 8 8.35 -11.11 12.71
C VAL A 8 6.97 -11.29 12.12
N LEU A 9 5.91 -11.29 12.94
CA LEU A 9 4.54 -11.40 12.47
C LEU A 9 4.11 -10.16 11.66
N GLY A 10 4.43 -8.96 12.15
CA GLY A 10 4.14 -7.70 11.46
C GLY A 10 4.77 -7.64 10.06
N ARG A 11 6.03 -8.07 9.94
CA ARG A 11 6.72 -8.18 8.65
C ARG A 11 6.03 -9.15 7.69
N ARG A 12 5.61 -10.34 8.16
CA ARG A 12 4.92 -11.33 7.31
C ARG A 12 3.59 -10.81 6.79
N ILE A 13 2.80 -10.17 7.66
CA ILE A 13 1.53 -9.56 7.28
C ILE A 13 1.78 -8.46 6.24
N LEU A 14 2.78 -7.59 6.47
CA LEU A 14 3.12 -6.53 5.54
C LEU A 14 3.53 -7.05 4.16
N ILE A 15 4.31 -8.14 4.09
CA ILE A 15 4.69 -8.79 2.83
C ILE A 15 3.45 -9.25 2.06
N VAL A 16 2.51 -9.91 2.74
CA VAL A 16 1.27 -10.39 2.10
C VAL A 16 0.43 -9.21 1.61
N LEU A 17 0.27 -8.16 2.44
CA LEU A 17 -0.48 -6.97 2.07
C LEU A 17 0.12 -6.26 0.85
N LEU A 18 1.44 -6.09 0.80
CA LEU A 18 2.13 -5.46 -0.34
C LEU A 18 2.00 -6.30 -1.62
N ALA A 19 2.09 -7.63 -1.51
CA ALA A 19 1.89 -8.53 -2.65
C ALA A 19 0.46 -8.45 -3.19
N LEU A 20 -0.54 -8.42 -2.29
CA LEU A 20 -1.94 -8.25 -2.67
C LEU A 20 -2.21 -6.87 -3.27
N ALA A 21 -1.67 -5.80 -2.69
CA ALA A 21 -1.81 -4.44 -3.20
C ALA A 21 -1.23 -4.33 -4.63
N ALA A 22 -0.01 -4.85 -4.85
CA ALA A 22 0.61 -4.90 -6.17
C ALA A 22 -0.25 -5.67 -7.19
N ALA A 23 -0.81 -6.82 -6.78
CA ALA A 23 -1.67 -7.62 -7.65
C ALA A 23 -2.99 -6.91 -8.00
N VAL A 24 -3.61 -6.24 -7.02
CA VAL A 24 -4.85 -5.47 -7.25
C VAL A 24 -4.59 -4.29 -8.18
N HIS A 25 -3.54 -3.49 -7.95
CA HIS A 25 -3.21 -2.39 -8.86
C HIS A 25 -2.82 -2.89 -10.25
N ALA A 26 -2.05 -3.96 -10.38
CA ALA A 26 -1.77 -4.57 -11.69
C ALA A 26 -3.06 -5.01 -12.41
N ARG A 27 -4.04 -5.55 -11.67
CA ARG A 27 -5.37 -5.90 -12.20
C ARG A 27 -6.17 -4.67 -12.61
N LEU A 28 -6.06 -3.56 -11.88
CA LEU A 28 -6.69 -2.28 -12.23
C LEU A 28 -6.07 -1.70 -13.51
N VAL A 29 -4.73 -1.69 -13.64
CA VAL A 29 -4.03 -1.32 -14.88
C VAL A 29 -4.52 -2.15 -16.07
N ALA A 30 -4.60 -3.47 -15.91
CA ALA A 30 -5.07 -4.36 -16.97
C ALA A 30 -6.56 -4.16 -17.30
N GLY A 31 -7.39 -3.78 -16.32
CA GLY A 31 -8.83 -3.58 -16.49
C GLY A 31 -9.22 -2.21 -17.04
N THR A 32 -8.43 -1.17 -16.78
CA THR A 32 -8.67 0.22 -17.21
C THR A 32 -8.06 0.57 -18.57
N GLY A 33 -7.31 -0.36 -19.18
CA GLY A 33 -6.56 -0.15 -20.43
C GLY A 33 -7.31 0.57 -21.55
N SER A 34 -6.59 1.33 -22.38
CA SER A 34 -7.00 2.25 -23.49
C SER A 34 -8.13 3.26 -23.22
N GLY A 35 -9.14 2.97 -22.41
CA GLY A 35 -10.28 3.84 -22.11
C GLY A 35 -9.96 4.94 -21.09
N ALA A 36 -8.98 4.71 -20.21
CA ALA A 36 -8.56 5.69 -19.20
C ALA A 36 -7.04 5.64 -18.95
N PRO A 37 -6.20 6.14 -19.88
CA PRO A 37 -4.74 5.99 -19.83
C PRO A 37 -4.11 6.65 -18.61
N LEU A 38 -4.64 7.80 -18.16
CA LEU A 38 -4.15 8.47 -16.95
C LEU A 38 -4.32 7.59 -15.71
N LEU A 39 -5.50 6.95 -15.55
CA LEU A 39 -5.78 6.09 -14.40
C LEU A 39 -4.89 4.85 -14.42
N ALA A 40 -4.72 4.23 -15.58
CA ALA A 40 -3.81 3.11 -15.76
C ALA A 40 -2.34 3.47 -15.41
N VAL A 41 -1.89 4.68 -15.74
CA VAL A 41 -0.55 5.16 -15.34
C VAL A 41 -0.46 5.32 -13.82
N LEU A 42 -1.46 5.92 -13.17
CA LEU A 42 -1.48 6.10 -11.72
C LEU A 42 -1.46 4.75 -10.99
N ASP A 43 -2.32 3.81 -11.38
CA ASP A 43 -2.30 2.46 -10.82
C ASP A 43 -0.98 1.72 -11.08
N GLY A 44 -0.38 1.93 -12.25
CA GLY A 44 0.94 1.40 -12.57
C GLY A 44 2.04 1.92 -11.64
N LEU A 45 2.02 3.22 -11.32
CA LEU A 45 2.95 3.82 -10.37
C LEU A 45 2.77 3.26 -8.96
N VAL A 46 1.52 3.08 -8.50
CA VAL A 46 1.25 2.48 -7.18
C VAL A 46 1.69 1.02 -7.15
N ALA A 47 1.43 0.24 -8.21
CA ALA A 47 1.90 -1.14 -8.32
C ALA A 47 3.43 -1.24 -8.23
N ILE A 48 4.15 -0.36 -8.96
CA ILE A 48 5.62 -0.30 -8.92
C ILE A 48 6.11 0.07 -7.52
N ALA A 49 5.49 1.06 -6.87
CA ALA A 49 5.82 1.45 -5.50
C ALA A 49 5.61 0.30 -4.50
N ALA A 50 4.50 -0.43 -4.62
CA ALA A 50 4.20 -1.60 -3.80
C ALA A 50 5.22 -2.74 -4.01
N ILE A 51 5.61 -3.01 -5.27
CA ILE A 51 6.64 -4.00 -5.60
C ILE A 51 8.00 -3.58 -5.03
N ALA A 52 8.39 -2.31 -5.19
CA ALA A 52 9.63 -1.80 -4.65
C ALA A 52 9.67 -1.95 -3.11
N ALA A 53 8.60 -1.53 -2.43
CA ALA A 53 8.46 -1.70 -0.98
C ALA A 53 8.50 -3.19 -0.57
N LEU A 54 7.83 -4.06 -1.32
CA LEU A 54 7.85 -5.51 -1.09
C LEU A 54 9.26 -6.07 -1.17
N VAL A 55 9.98 -5.77 -2.25
CA VAL A 55 11.37 -6.21 -2.44
C VAL A 55 12.26 -5.70 -1.31
N LEU A 56 12.09 -4.45 -0.88
CA LEU A 56 12.82 -3.90 0.24
C LEU A 56 12.50 -4.66 1.54
N VAL A 57 11.23 -4.84 1.91
CA VAL A 57 10.82 -5.51 3.15
C VAL A 57 11.23 -7.00 3.16
N VAL A 58 11.24 -7.66 2.01
CA VAL A 58 11.74 -9.04 1.88
C VAL A 58 13.24 -9.11 2.10
N ARG A 59 14.01 -8.13 1.62
CA ARG A 59 15.47 -8.08 1.77
C ARG A 59 15.92 -7.58 3.14
N ARG A 60 15.25 -6.57 3.68
CA ARG A 60 15.61 -5.86 4.92
C ARG A 60 14.37 -5.53 5.74
N ALA A 61 14.46 -5.66 7.06
CA ALA A 61 13.36 -5.38 7.99
C ALA A 61 13.69 -4.17 8.88
N ASP A 62 14.39 -3.20 8.32
CA ASP A 62 14.85 -2.00 9.00
C ASP A 62 13.81 -0.87 8.91
N GLY A 63 13.98 0.15 9.75
CA GLY A 63 13.09 1.31 9.81
C GLY A 63 12.84 1.96 8.43
N PRO A 64 13.87 2.18 7.59
CA PRO A 64 13.68 2.73 6.24
C PRO A 64 12.76 1.90 5.35
N ALA A 65 12.87 0.56 5.34
CA ALA A 65 11.99 -0.28 4.52
C ALA A 65 10.54 -0.24 5.00
N LEU A 66 10.32 -0.17 6.31
CA LEU A 66 8.98 0.00 6.89
C LEU A 66 8.41 1.38 6.54
N LEU A 67 9.21 2.44 6.61
CA LEU A 67 8.80 3.78 6.19
C LEU A 67 8.44 3.82 4.70
N THR A 68 9.27 3.21 3.83
CA THR A 68 8.96 3.11 2.38
C THR A 68 7.63 2.39 2.15
N SER A 69 7.33 1.35 2.92
CA SER A 69 6.05 0.64 2.82
C SER A 69 4.87 1.51 3.22
N ALA A 70 5.00 2.28 4.30
CA ALA A 70 3.99 3.23 4.72
C ALA A 70 3.76 4.33 3.67
N ILE A 71 4.82 4.83 3.05
CA ILE A 71 4.72 5.82 1.95
C ILE A 71 4.02 5.19 0.74
N ALA A 72 4.38 3.97 0.33
CA ALA A 72 3.77 3.29 -0.80
C ALA A 72 2.25 3.14 -0.62
N GLY A 73 1.80 2.63 0.54
CA GLY A 73 0.36 2.56 0.85
C GLY A 73 -0.28 3.95 0.98
N GLY A 74 0.43 4.94 1.52
CA GLY A 74 -0.09 6.31 1.63
C GLY A 74 -0.36 6.96 0.27
N VAL A 75 0.49 6.69 -0.72
CA VAL A 75 0.28 7.15 -2.10
C VAL A 75 -0.97 6.51 -2.71
N GLY A 76 -1.18 5.20 -2.52
CA GLY A 76 -2.39 4.53 -3.00
C GLY A 76 -3.67 5.09 -2.37
N VAL A 77 -3.68 5.31 -1.05
CA VAL A 77 -4.79 5.99 -0.35
C VAL A 77 -5.04 7.40 -0.89
N ALA A 78 -3.98 8.19 -1.11
CA ALA A 78 -4.10 9.56 -1.61
C ALA A 78 -4.67 9.61 -3.03
N LEU A 79 -4.31 8.65 -3.88
CA LEU A 79 -4.74 8.57 -5.27
C LEU A 79 -6.13 7.96 -5.45
N PHE A 80 -6.68 7.28 -4.45
CA PHE A 80 -7.99 6.62 -4.52
C PHE A 80 -9.14 7.52 -4.98
N LEU A 81 -9.11 8.82 -4.65
CA LEU A 81 -10.19 9.76 -5.01
C LEU A 81 -10.05 10.34 -6.42
N VAL A 82 -8.90 10.17 -7.08
CA VAL A 82 -8.63 10.75 -8.40
C VAL A 82 -9.60 10.25 -9.47
N PRO A 83 -9.92 8.93 -9.58
CA PRO A 83 -10.92 8.44 -10.53
C PRO A 83 -12.28 9.11 -10.38
N GLY A 84 -12.71 9.40 -9.14
CA GLY A 84 -13.98 10.08 -8.90
C GLY A 84 -14.00 11.53 -9.35
N LEU A 85 -12.88 12.24 -9.17
CA LEU A 85 -12.74 13.60 -9.70
C LEU A 85 -12.76 13.59 -11.23
N VAL A 86 -12.12 12.61 -11.87
CA VAL A 86 -12.16 12.43 -13.32
C VAL A 86 -13.57 12.09 -13.81
N ALA A 87 -14.31 11.24 -13.10
CA ALA A 87 -15.69 10.90 -13.46
C ALA A 87 -16.60 12.14 -13.44
N LEU A 88 -16.45 13.01 -12.43
CA LEU A 88 -17.20 14.26 -12.33
C LEU A 88 -16.89 15.23 -13.47
N THR A 89 -15.61 15.37 -13.87
CA THR A 89 -15.24 16.26 -14.99
C THR A 89 -15.74 15.74 -16.34
N GLN A 90 -16.06 14.46 -16.43
CA GLN A 90 -16.67 13.82 -17.60
C GLN A 90 -18.22 13.80 -17.55
N GLY A 91 -18.84 14.44 -16.56
CA GLY A 91 -20.30 14.48 -16.40
C GLY A 91 -20.92 13.16 -15.94
N GLN A 92 -20.11 12.22 -15.45
CA GLN A 92 -20.59 10.96 -14.89
C GLN A 92 -20.96 11.10 -13.41
N SER A 93 -21.69 10.12 -12.88
CA SER A 93 -21.99 10.08 -11.44
C SER A 93 -20.71 9.81 -10.63
N TRP A 94 -20.65 10.34 -9.40
CA TRP A 94 -19.53 10.11 -8.50
C TRP A 94 -19.29 8.61 -8.21
N MET A 95 -20.28 7.74 -8.36
CA MET A 95 -20.08 6.31 -8.07
C MET A 95 -19.72 5.48 -9.30
N ALA A 96 -19.65 6.08 -10.50
CA ALA A 96 -19.41 5.35 -11.76
C ALA A 96 -18.03 4.66 -11.82
N TRP A 97 -17.05 5.17 -11.08
CA TRP A 97 -15.70 4.60 -10.99
C TRP A 97 -15.54 3.58 -9.86
N LEU A 98 -16.46 3.54 -8.89
CA LEU A 98 -16.28 2.77 -7.66
C LEU A 98 -16.71 1.32 -7.88
N ASP A 99 -15.73 0.44 -8.09
CA ASP A 99 -15.93 -0.99 -8.21
C ASP A 99 -15.26 -1.77 -7.05
N PRO A 100 -15.56 -3.08 -6.89
CA PRO A 100 -14.99 -3.89 -5.82
C PRO A 100 -13.45 -3.91 -5.79
N TRP A 101 -12.78 -3.82 -6.95
CA TRP A 101 -11.32 -3.78 -7.00
C TRP A 101 -10.77 -2.45 -6.54
N SER A 102 -11.36 -1.33 -6.96
CA SER A 102 -10.97 0.01 -6.47
C SER A 102 -11.13 0.12 -4.95
N PHE A 103 -12.22 -0.40 -4.40
CA PHE A 103 -12.42 -0.43 -2.94
C PHE A 103 -11.42 -1.38 -2.24
N GLY A 104 -11.15 -2.54 -2.84
CA GLY A 104 -10.15 -3.49 -2.36
C GLY A 104 -8.74 -2.88 -2.31
N ALA A 105 -8.36 -2.10 -3.33
CA ALA A 105 -7.08 -1.39 -3.39
C ALA A 105 -6.93 -0.43 -2.21
N LEU A 106 -7.92 0.45 -1.99
CA LEU A 106 -7.92 1.40 -0.86
C LEU A 106 -7.76 0.68 0.47
N LEU A 107 -8.51 -0.40 0.69
CA LEU A 107 -8.47 -1.14 1.95
C LEU A 107 -7.09 -1.74 2.18
N LEU A 108 -6.49 -2.35 1.16
CA LEU A 108 -5.14 -2.91 1.24
C LEU A 108 -4.11 -1.82 1.53
N ASP A 109 -4.17 -0.70 0.83
CA ASP A 109 -3.25 0.43 1.02
C ASP A 109 -3.33 1.01 2.43
N ALA A 110 -4.54 1.23 2.94
CA ALA A 110 -4.76 1.69 4.30
C ALA A 110 -4.21 0.70 5.34
N MET A 111 -4.35 -0.60 5.09
CA MET A 111 -3.79 -1.64 5.96
C MET A 111 -2.25 -1.69 5.88
N VAL A 112 -1.67 -1.52 4.69
CA VAL A 112 -0.21 -1.40 4.51
C VAL A 112 0.33 -0.27 5.37
N VAL A 113 -0.27 0.93 5.29
CA VAL A 113 0.13 2.10 6.11
C VAL A 113 0.07 1.74 7.59
N ARG A 114 -1.07 1.22 8.05
CA ARG A 114 -1.30 0.93 9.47
C ARG A 114 -0.31 -0.10 10.01
N VAL A 115 -0.10 -1.20 9.29
CA VAL A 115 0.81 -2.29 9.72
C VAL A 115 2.26 -1.84 9.64
N ALA A 116 2.66 -1.09 8.61
CA ALA A 116 4.01 -0.57 8.47
C ALA A 116 4.37 0.38 9.62
N VAL A 117 3.52 1.37 9.91
CA VAL A 117 3.72 2.33 11.01
C VAL A 117 3.72 1.63 12.36
N PHE A 118 2.79 0.69 12.58
CA PHE A 118 2.76 -0.09 13.83
C PHE A 118 4.05 -0.89 14.03
N THR A 119 4.53 -1.56 12.97
CA THR A 119 5.75 -2.36 13.02
C THR A 119 6.97 -1.47 13.27
N LEU A 120 7.03 -0.30 12.63
CA LEU A 120 8.09 0.69 12.80
C LEU A 120 8.21 1.15 14.27
N ARG A 121 7.10 1.61 14.86
CA ARG A 121 7.06 2.05 16.26
C ARG A 121 7.54 0.96 17.22
N LYS A 122 7.10 -0.28 16.99
CA LYS A 122 7.51 -1.43 17.81
C LYS A 122 9.01 -1.74 17.70
N THR A 123 9.61 -1.53 16.53
CA THR A 123 11.06 -1.70 16.35
C THR A 123 11.88 -0.62 17.06
N GLU A 124 11.39 0.62 17.09
CA GLU A 124 12.03 1.76 17.77
C GLU A 124 11.99 1.62 19.31
N GLU A 125 10.85 1.19 19.85
CA GLU A 125 10.67 0.91 21.29
C GLU A 125 11.63 -0.20 21.78
N GLY A 126 11.75 -1.28 21.01
CA GLY A 126 12.66 -2.39 21.32
C GLY A 126 14.13 -1.98 21.31
N SER A 127 14.51 -0.99 20.49
CA SER A 127 15.88 -0.48 20.41
C SER A 127 16.25 0.52 21.52
N SER A 128 15.25 1.07 22.22
CA SER A 128 15.44 2.09 23.27
C SER A 128 15.54 1.48 24.68
N GLY A 129 14.98 0.29 24.90
CA GLY A 129 15.02 -0.43 26.18
C GLY A 129 16.30 -1.20 26.49
N GLY A 130 17.23 -1.34 25.53
CA GLY A 130 18.52 -2.04 25.70
C GLY A 130 19.71 -1.15 26.08
N ARG A 131 19.49 0.14 26.36
CA ARG A 131 20.52 1.14 26.71
C ARG A 131 20.44 1.61 28.17
N ARG A 132 19.93 0.78 29.07
CA ARG A 132 19.91 1.04 30.51
C ARG A 132 20.44 -0.15 31.27
#